data_AF-A0A2E9Z2A0-F1
#
_entry.id   AF-A0A2E9Z2A0-F1
#
_cell.length_a   1.000
_cell.length_b   1.000
_cell.length_c   1.000
_cell.angle_alpha   90.00
_cell.angle_beta   90.00
_cell.angle_gamma   90.00
#
_symmetry.space_group_name_H-M   'P 1'
#
loop_
_entity.id
_entity.type
_entity.pdbx_description
1 polymer ?
#
loop_
_entity_poly.entity_id
_entity_poly.type
_entity_poly.pdbx_seq_one_letter_code
_entity_poly.pdbx_strand_id
1 'polypeptide(L)'
;MTDPIKLDIMSDPICPWCYIGKAHLDRALESEPDHPFVIEWHPFQLNPDMPEAGMDRRAYLEGKFGGKEAAVRAYAPVVEHAEKAGLKINFEAMQRTPNTLNAHRLIHWAGIEGRQTAAVSALFKAYFVDARDIGDAEVLCDIADVIEMDASLVSRLLDTDADVQDIRDRDAHSRKMGITSVPTFIVAGRHAVPGAQPPDLWKKVLADLRKTD
;
A
#
# COMPACT_ATOMS: atom_id res chain seq x y z
N MET A 1 -18.79 -21.62 11.41
CA MET A 1 -18.08 -20.61 10.62
C MET A 1 -17.88 -19.43 11.54
N THR A 2 -16.64 -19.03 11.73
CA THR A 2 -16.24 -17.84 12.48
C THR A 2 -16.83 -16.60 11.79
N ASP A 3 -17.33 -15.63 12.55
CA ASP A 3 -17.86 -14.40 11.96
C ASP A 3 -16.73 -13.64 11.24
N PRO A 4 -16.99 -13.03 10.06
CA PRO A 4 -15.98 -12.27 9.35
C PRO A 4 -15.46 -11.09 10.19
N ILE A 5 -14.14 -10.97 10.29
CA ILE A 5 -13.46 -9.92 11.06
C ILE A 5 -12.85 -8.91 10.10
N LYS A 6 -13.24 -7.65 10.22
CA LYS A 6 -12.66 -6.59 9.40
C LYS A 6 -11.18 -6.36 9.75
N LEU A 7 -10.34 -6.26 8.71
CA LEU A 7 -8.95 -5.83 8.80
C LEU A 7 -8.75 -4.62 7.88
N ASP A 8 -8.81 -3.42 8.45
CA ASP A 8 -8.53 -2.19 7.71
C ASP A 8 -7.02 -1.95 7.63
N ILE A 9 -6.49 -1.63 6.45
CA ILE A 9 -5.06 -1.44 6.22
C ILE A 9 -4.81 -0.09 5.56
N MET A 10 -4.24 0.85 6.31
CA MET A 10 -3.78 2.13 5.78
C MET A 10 -2.39 1.92 5.17
N SER A 11 -2.26 2.25 3.89
CA SER A 11 -1.10 1.92 3.07
C SER A 11 -0.86 2.97 2.01
N ASP A 12 0.40 3.12 1.58
CA ASP A 12 0.79 3.90 0.41
C ASP A 12 1.53 2.97 -0.57
N PRO A 13 1.16 2.89 -1.87
CA PRO A 13 1.85 2.01 -2.82
C PRO A 13 3.33 2.37 -3.06
N ILE A 14 3.79 3.56 -2.64
CA ILE A 14 5.22 3.93 -2.68
C ILE A 14 5.97 3.66 -1.36
N CYS A 15 5.28 3.23 -0.31
CA CYS A 15 5.89 2.96 1.00
C CYS A 15 6.51 1.56 1.03
N PRO A 16 7.84 1.42 1.16
CA PRO A 16 8.47 0.10 1.15
C PRO A 16 8.11 -0.72 2.39
N TRP A 17 7.84 -0.08 3.53
CA TRP A 17 7.34 -0.77 4.72
C TRP A 17 5.92 -1.32 4.50
N CYS A 18 5.09 -0.68 3.67
CA CYS A 18 3.78 -1.23 3.34
C CYS A 18 3.91 -2.51 2.50
N TYR A 19 4.86 -2.53 1.56
CA TYR A 19 5.15 -3.72 0.76
C TYR A 19 5.67 -4.88 1.64
N ILE A 20 6.62 -4.60 2.55
CA ILE A 20 7.13 -5.59 3.52
C ILE A 20 6.01 -6.07 4.44
N GLY A 21 5.20 -5.16 4.99
CA GLY A 21 4.09 -5.49 5.88
C GLY A 21 3.04 -6.36 5.22
N LYS A 22 2.71 -6.08 3.95
CA LYS A 22 1.83 -6.93 3.14
C LYS A 22 2.42 -8.32 2.98
N ALA A 23 3.69 -8.44 2.59
CA ALA A 23 4.33 -9.75 2.41
C ALA A 23 4.35 -10.58 3.69
N HIS A 24 4.55 -9.93 4.85
CA HIS A 24 4.47 -10.60 6.14
C HIS A 24 3.05 -11.05 6.51
N LEU A 25 2.05 -10.22 6.24
CA LEU A 25 0.64 -10.59 6.42
C LEU A 25 0.28 -11.76 5.50
N ASP A 26 0.54 -11.66 4.20
CA ASP A 26 0.26 -12.71 3.21
C ASP A 26 0.87 -14.05 3.64
N ARG A 27 2.14 -14.07 4.08
CA ARG A 27 2.81 -15.28 4.57
C ARG A 27 2.11 -15.91 5.77
N ALA A 28 1.55 -15.10 6.67
CA ALA A 28 0.80 -15.62 7.81
C ALA A 28 -0.55 -16.20 7.37
N LEU A 29 -1.26 -15.51 6.46
CA LEU A 29 -2.54 -15.96 5.94
C LEU A 29 -2.43 -17.22 5.08
N GLU A 30 -1.34 -17.40 4.33
CA GLU A 30 -1.03 -18.66 3.62
C GLU A 30 -1.03 -19.88 4.55
N SER A 31 -0.56 -19.71 5.80
CA SER A 31 -0.56 -20.78 6.80
C SER A 31 -1.88 -20.95 7.55
N GLU A 32 -2.84 -20.05 7.34
CA GLU A 32 -4.12 -19.97 8.05
C GLU A 32 -5.27 -19.75 7.07
N PRO A 33 -5.55 -20.68 6.13
CA PRO A 33 -6.49 -20.48 5.03
C PRO A 33 -7.94 -20.21 5.48
N ASP A 34 -8.30 -20.67 6.68
CA ASP A 34 -9.62 -20.44 7.29
C ASP A 34 -9.66 -19.17 8.17
N HIS A 35 -8.78 -18.21 7.93
CA HIS A 35 -8.77 -16.96 8.69
C HIS A 35 -10.09 -16.17 8.51
N PRO A 36 -10.56 -15.46 9.55
CA PRO A 36 -11.81 -14.70 9.46
C PRO A 36 -11.66 -13.35 8.74
N PHE A 37 -10.43 -12.95 8.35
CA PHE A 37 -10.22 -11.59 7.87
C PHE A 37 -10.93 -11.25 6.56
N VAL A 38 -11.65 -10.12 6.59
CA VAL A 38 -12.10 -9.36 5.43
C VAL A 38 -11.23 -8.12 5.33
N ILE A 39 -10.34 -8.10 4.34
CA ILE A 39 -9.32 -7.06 4.19
C ILE A 39 -9.88 -5.89 3.39
N GLU A 40 -9.69 -4.68 3.91
CA GLU A 40 -9.98 -3.43 3.20
C GLU A 40 -8.76 -2.50 3.24
N TRP A 41 -8.37 -1.97 2.09
CA TRP A 41 -7.24 -1.06 1.94
C TRP A 41 -7.70 0.40 1.89
N HIS A 42 -7.06 1.24 2.70
CA HIS A 42 -7.38 2.66 2.84
C HIS A 42 -6.23 3.54 2.35
N PRO A 43 -6.55 4.65 1.66
CA PRO A 43 -5.54 5.56 1.15
C PRO A 43 -4.80 6.27 2.28
N PHE A 44 -3.49 6.40 2.14
CA PHE A 44 -2.66 7.20 3.01
C PHE A 44 -1.40 7.63 2.25
N GLN A 45 -1.35 8.86 1.76
CA GLN A 45 -0.17 9.36 1.06
C GLN A 45 0.93 9.72 2.06
N LEU A 46 2.13 9.16 1.87
CA LEU A 46 3.32 9.56 2.62
C LEU A 46 3.68 11.03 2.37
N ASN A 47 3.33 11.55 1.19
CA ASN A 47 3.50 12.95 0.83
C ASN A 47 2.25 13.46 0.07
N PRO A 48 1.23 13.96 0.77
CA PRO A 48 0.04 14.55 0.15
C PRO A 48 0.36 15.78 -0.72
N ASP A 49 1.48 16.45 -0.44
CA ASP A 49 1.93 17.65 -1.16
C ASP A 49 2.85 17.31 -2.35
N MET A 50 2.97 16.02 -2.72
CA MET A 50 3.73 15.62 -3.90
C MET A 50 3.14 16.29 -5.15
N PRO A 51 3.94 16.95 -6.01
CA PRO A 51 3.45 17.47 -7.29
C PRO A 51 2.79 16.38 -8.12
N GLU A 52 1.76 16.71 -8.90
CA GLU A 52 1.01 15.73 -9.73
C GLU A 52 1.95 14.91 -10.62
N ALA A 53 2.88 15.57 -11.30
CA ALA A 53 3.88 14.91 -12.13
C ALA A 53 4.84 14.01 -11.34
N GLY A 54 4.87 14.08 -10.01
CA GLY A 54 5.84 13.44 -9.11
C GLY A 54 7.19 14.17 -9.06
N MET A 55 8.15 13.58 -8.36
CA MET A 55 9.51 14.12 -8.24
C MET A 55 10.59 13.13 -8.68
N ASP A 56 11.74 13.66 -9.11
CA ASP A 56 12.95 12.84 -9.26
C ASP A 56 13.23 12.14 -7.93
N ARG A 57 13.49 10.83 -7.98
CA ARG A 57 13.56 10.03 -6.77
C ARG A 57 14.74 10.42 -5.89
N ARG A 58 15.89 10.72 -6.49
CA ARG A 58 17.07 11.16 -5.73
C ARG A 58 16.79 12.50 -5.06
N ALA A 59 16.28 13.48 -5.81
CA ALA A 59 15.93 14.79 -5.27
C ALA A 59 14.91 14.69 -4.13
N TYR A 60 13.87 13.86 -4.28
CA TYR A 60 12.87 13.63 -3.24
C TYR A 60 13.48 13.02 -1.98
N LEU A 61 14.28 11.97 -2.10
CA LEU A 61 14.89 11.29 -0.95
C LEU A 61 15.90 12.18 -0.23
N GLU A 62 16.76 12.88 -0.97
CA GLU A 62 17.72 13.80 -0.37
C GLU A 62 17.01 14.96 0.33
N GLY A 63 15.97 15.54 -0.27
CA GLY A 63 15.15 16.57 0.37
C GLY A 63 14.44 16.06 1.64
N LYS A 64 13.84 14.88 1.58
CA LYS A 64 13.09 14.27 2.70
C LYS A 64 13.97 13.93 3.89
N PHE A 65 15.16 13.40 3.66
CA PHE A 65 16.03 12.88 4.72
C PHE A 65 17.18 13.82 5.10
N GLY A 66 17.34 14.97 4.42
CA GLY A 66 18.41 15.92 4.71
C GLY A 66 19.75 15.54 4.09
N GLY A 67 19.73 14.98 2.88
CA GLY A 67 20.89 14.68 2.06
C GLY A 67 21.09 13.19 1.75
N LYS A 68 22.00 12.91 0.82
CA LYS A 68 22.28 11.56 0.30
C LYS A 68 22.60 10.55 1.39
N GLU A 69 23.50 10.89 2.32
CA GLU A 69 23.93 9.96 3.36
C GLU A 69 22.79 9.59 4.32
N ALA A 70 21.95 10.56 4.67
CA ALA A 70 20.80 10.33 5.54
C ALA A 70 19.73 9.47 4.84
N ALA A 71 19.51 9.70 3.54
CA ALA A 71 18.64 8.85 2.74
C ALA A 71 19.15 7.39 2.67
N VAL A 72 20.45 7.18 2.47
CA VAL A 72 21.07 5.85 2.47
C VAL A 72 20.88 5.17 3.84
N ARG A 73 21.15 5.88 4.94
CA ARG A 73 20.93 5.34 6.30
C ARG A 73 19.46 4.99 6.56
N ALA A 74 18.52 5.80 6.08
CA ALA A 74 17.09 5.54 6.23
C ALA A 74 16.62 4.31 5.43
N TYR A 75 17.23 4.02 4.28
CA TYR A 75 16.88 2.89 3.43
C TYR A 75 17.63 1.60 3.76
N ALA A 76 18.75 1.64 4.47
CA ALA A 76 19.48 0.45 4.90
C ALA A 76 18.59 -0.62 5.59
N PRO A 77 17.76 -0.28 6.60
CA PRO A 77 16.86 -1.27 7.20
C PRO A 77 15.77 -1.74 6.23
N VAL A 78 15.34 -0.91 5.28
CA VAL A 78 14.35 -1.32 4.26
C VAL A 78 14.90 -2.45 3.40
N VAL A 79 16.16 -2.33 2.94
CA VAL A 79 16.82 -3.36 2.13
C VAL A 79 16.89 -4.67 2.91
N GLU A 80 17.41 -4.63 4.14
CA GLU A 80 17.56 -5.81 4.99
C GLU A 80 16.22 -6.52 5.25
N HIS A 81 15.16 -5.77 5.58
CA HIS A 81 13.85 -6.34 5.86
C HIS A 81 13.12 -6.84 4.60
N ALA A 82 13.28 -6.17 3.46
CA ALA A 82 12.76 -6.65 2.18
C ALA A 82 13.41 -7.99 1.78
N GLU A 83 14.73 -8.10 1.90
CA GLU A 83 15.45 -9.35 1.63
C GLU A 83 14.98 -10.49 2.55
N LYS A 84 14.87 -10.24 3.86
CA LYS A 84 14.34 -11.22 4.82
C LYS A 84 12.90 -11.63 4.52
N ALA A 85 12.10 -10.73 3.96
CA ALA A 85 10.73 -11.01 3.52
C ALA A 85 10.67 -11.73 2.17
N GLY A 86 11.81 -11.99 1.50
CA GLY A 86 11.86 -12.60 0.17
C GLY A 86 11.43 -11.65 -0.96
N LEU A 87 11.41 -10.34 -0.69
CA LEU A 87 10.99 -9.31 -1.64
C LEU A 87 12.17 -8.83 -2.48
N LYS A 88 11.90 -8.60 -3.76
CA LYS A 88 12.82 -7.89 -4.66
C LYS A 88 12.40 -6.42 -4.73
N ILE A 89 13.37 -5.53 -4.59
CA ILE A 89 13.19 -4.09 -4.84
C ILE A 89 14.32 -3.61 -5.75
N ASN A 90 13.94 -3.08 -6.92
CA ASN A 90 14.86 -2.59 -7.94
C ASN A 90 15.18 -1.10 -7.72
N PHE A 91 15.85 -0.78 -6.61
CA PHE A 91 16.15 0.61 -6.25
C PHE A 91 16.96 1.36 -7.31
N GLU A 92 17.80 0.66 -8.08
CA GLU A 92 18.62 1.24 -9.14
C GLU A 92 17.77 1.73 -10.32
N ALA A 93 16.76 0.97 -10.72
CA ALA A 93 15.89 1.35 -11.84
C ALA A 93 14.84 2.41 -11.44
N MET A 94 14.53 2.56 -10.15
CA MET A 94 13.52 3.53 -9.69
C MET A 94 14.04 4.99 -9.79
N GLN A 95 13.66 5.68 -10.86
CA GLN A 95 14.05 7.08 -11.09
C GLN A 95 13.02 8.10 -10.58
N ARG A 96 11.79 7.66 -10.27
CA ARG A 96 10.65 8.52 -9.96
C ARG A 96 10.08 8.23 -8.57
N THR A 97 9.66 9.28 -7.85
CA THR A 97 8.71 9.15 -6.74
C THR A 97 7.40 9.82 -7.17
N PRO A 98 6.36 9.03 -7.48
CA PRO A 98 5.09 9.57 -7.99
C PRO A 98 4.23 10.21 -6.93
N ASN A 99 3.27 11.03 -7.36
CA ASN A 99 2.07 11.28 -6.58
C ASN A 99 1.17 10.03 -6.65
N THR A 100 0.75 9.54 -5.49
CA THR A 100 -0.03 8.29 -5.39
C THR A 100 -1.54 8.47 -5.37
N LEU A 101 -2.05 9.68 -5.61
CA LEU A 101 -3.49 9.96 -5.60
C LEU A 101 -4.23 9.10 -6.63
N ASN A 102 -3.74 9.07 -7.88
CA ASN A 102 -4.35 8.25 -8.94
C ASN A 102 -4.17 6.74 -8.69
N ALA A 103 -3.05 6.31 -8.10
CA ALA A 103 -2.89 4.94 -7.65
C ALA A 103 -3.91 4.56 -6.56
N HIS A 104 -4.22 5.48 -5.64
CA HIS A 104 -5.26 5.28 -4.64
C HIS A 104 -6.68 5.26 -5.23
N ARG A 105 -6.94 6.06 -6.26
CA ARG A 105 -8.19 5.98 -7.02
C ARG A 105 -8.35 4.60 -7.68
N LEU A 106 -7.29 4.06 -8.29
CA LEU A 106 -7.29 2.70 -8.82
C LEU A 106 -7.60 1.65 -7.74
N ILE A 107 -6.99 1.76 -6.55
CA ILE A 107 -7.30 0.87 -5.42
C ILE A 107 -8.79 0.99 -5.01
N HIS A 108 -9.34 2.19 -5.02
CA HIS A 108 -10.76 2.41 -4.72
C HIS A 108 -11.68 1.75 -5.75
N TRP A 109 -11.47 1.98 -7.04
CA TRP A 109 -12.27 1.36 -8.11
C TRP A 109 -12.14 -0.16 -8.10
N ALA A 110 -10.93 -0.68 -7.89
CA ALA A 110 -10.71 -2.11 -7.72
C ALA A 110 -11.45 -2.67 -6.50
N GLY A 111 -11.66 -1.88 -5.44
CA GLY A 111 -12.50 -2.24 -4.30
C GLY A 111 -13.96 -2.48 -4.67
N ILE A 112 -14.52 -1.63 -5.52
CA ILE A 112 -15.91 -1.77 -6.02
C ILE A 112 -16.07 -3.06 -6.82
N GLU A 113 -15.04 -3.47 -7.56
CA GLU A 113 -15.04 -4.69 -8.39
C GLU A 113 -14.52 -5.95 -7.66
N GLY A 114 -14.22 -5.87 -6.36
CA GLY A 114 -13.71 -7.03 -5.60
C GLY A 114 -12.26 -7.41 -5.90
N ARG A 115 -11.47 -6.49 -6.50
CA ARG A 115 -10.07 -6.64 -6.90
C ARG A 115 -9.08 -5.81 -6.08
N GLN A 116 -9.49 -5.24 -4.95
CA GLN A 116 -8.68 -4.28 -4.19
C GLN A 116 -7.28 -4.79 -3.82
N THR A 117 -7.20 -5.99 -3.22
CA THR A 117 -5.91 -6.60 -2.83
C THR A 117 -5.05 -6.95 -4.05
N ALA A 118 -5.67 -7.28 -5.18
CA ALA A 118 -4.96 -7.50 -6.43
C ALA A 118 -4.34 -6.19 -6.95
N ALA A 119 -5.10 -5.08 -6.93
CA ALA A 119 -4.59 -3.75 -7.29
C ALA A 119 -3.40 -3.33 -6.44
N VAL A 120 -3.49 -3.49 -5.11
CA VAL A 120 -2.37 -3.17 -4.20
C VAL A 120 -1.13 -4.01 -4.52
N SER A 121 -1.32 -5.32 -4.78
CA SER A 121 -0.21 -6.21 -5.14
C SER A 121 0.43 -5.82 -6.48
N ALA A 122 -0.38 -5.49 -7.48
CA ALA A 122 0.08 -5.09 -8.80
C ALA A 122 0.79 -3.72 -8.78
N LEU A 123 0.29 -2.76 -8.00
CA LEU A 123 0.94 -1.47 -7.77
C LEU A 123 2.30 -1.62 -7.09
N PHE A 124 2.40 -2.45 -6.05
CA PHE A 124 3.69 -2.71 -5.41
C PHE A 124 4.68 -3.36 -6.37
N LYS A 125 4.24 -4.33 -7.17
CA LYS A 125 5.09 -4.94 -8.19
C LYS A 125 5.54 -3.91 -9.23
N ALA A 126 4.61 -3.13 -9.78
CA ALA A 126 4.91 -2.12 -10.78
C ALA A 126 5.94 -1.10 -10.27
N TYR A 127 5.77 -0.60 -9.05
CA TYR A 127 6.66 0.41 -8.48
C TYR A 127 8.00 -0.16 -7.99
N PHE A 128 7.98 -1.23 -7.18
CA PHE A 128 9.19 -1.74 -6.53
C PHE A 128 9.98 -2.73 -7.37
N VAL A 129 9.34 -3.51 -8.23
CA VAL A 129 10.02 -4.56 -9.01
C VAL A 129 10.28 -4.08 -10.44
N ASP A 130 9.24 -3.55 -11.08
CA ASP A 130 9.29 -3.15 -12.49
C ASP A 130 9.75 -1.70 -12.68
N ALA A 131 9.92 -0.95 -11.58
CA ALA A 131 10.34 0.46 -11.55
C ALA A 131 9.51 1.39 -12.45
N ARG A 132 8.22 1.10 -12.59
CA ARG A 132 7.24 1.90 -13.34
C ARG A 132 6.73 3.07 -12.51
N ASP A 133 6.43 4.17 -13.18
CA ASP A 133 5.82 5.35 -12.56
C ASP A 133 4.31 5.10 -12.35
N ILE A 134 3.89 4.79 -11.12
CA ILE A 134 2.48 4.55 -10.78
C ILE A 134 1.66 5.84 -10.58
N GLY A 135 2.22 7.01 -10.92
CA GLY A 135 1.45 8.24 -11.12
C GLY A 135 0.97 8.40 -12.57
N ASP A 136 1.53 7.63 -13.49
CA ASP A 136 1.24 7.67 -14.93
C ASP A 136 -0.07 6.93 -15.27
N ALA A 137 -0.92 7.56 -16.08
CA ALA A 137 -2.24 7.02 -16.43
C ALA A 137 -2.17 5.73 -17.27
N GLU A 138 -1.23 5.63 -18.21
CA GLU A 138 -1.05 4.43 -19.03
C GLU A 138 -0.59 3.26 -18.16
N VAL A 139 0.34 3.51 -17.23
CA VAL A 139 0.77 2.50 -16.25
C VAL A 139 -0.39 2.00 -15.40
N LEU A 140 -1.27 2.90 -14.94
CA LEU A 140 -2.44 2.51 -14.15
C LEU A 140 -3.48 1.74 -14.97
N CYS A 141 -3.65 2.06 -16.26
CA CYS A 141 -4.51 1.30 -17.17
C CYS A 141 -3.97 -0.11 -17.43
N ASP A 142 -2.66 -0.26 -17.63
CA ASP A 142 -2.02 -1.59 -17.75
C ASP A 142 -2.22 -2.42 -16.48
N ILE A 143 -2.10 -1.80 -15.31
CA ILE A 143 -2.34 -2.48 -14.04
C ILE A 143 -3.80 -2.92 -13.93
N ALA A 144 -4.75 -2.08 -14.35
CA ALA A 144 -6.17 -2.41 -14.37
C ALA A 144 -6.45 -3.65 -15.25
N ASP A 145 -5.87 -3.71 -16.45
CA ASP A 145 -6.01 -4.86 -17.35
C ASP A 145 -5.46 -6.15 -16.72
N VAL A 146 -4.26 -6.08 -16.11
CA VAL A 146 -3.61 -7.21 -15.43
C VAL A 146 -4.45 -7.78 -14.28
N ILE A 147 -5.25 -6.96 -13.62
CA ILE A 147 -6.14 -7.38 -12.52
C ILE A 147 -7.58 -7.65 -12.97
N GLU A 148 -7.80 -7.78 -14.29
CA GLU A 148 -9.07 -8.12 -14.93
C GLU A 148 -10.15 -7.02 -14.78
N MET A 149 -9.74 -5.75 -14.72
CA MET A 149 -10.62 -4.57 -14.79
C MET A 149 -10.61 -3.95 -16.20
N ASP A 150 -11.64 -3.18 -16.54
CA ASP A 150 -11.71 -2.46 -17.82
C ASP A 150 -10.76 -1.25 -17.84
N ALA A 151 -9.60 -1.42 -18.49
CA ALA A 151 -8.60 -0.36 -18.68
C ALA A 151 -9.18 0.89 -19.36
N SER A 152 -10.14 0.75 -20.28
CA SER A 152 -10.77 1.89 -20.95
C SER A 152 -11.65 2.68 -19.99
N LEU A 153 -12.32 2.01 -19.05
CA LEU A 153 -13.09 2.65 -17.99
C LEU A 153 -12.17 3.40 -17.03
N VAL A 154 -11.07 2.77 -16.60
CA VAL A 154 -10.06 3.40 -15.74
C VAL A 154 -9.47 4.65 -16.40
N SER A 155 -9.11 4.60 -17.67
CA SER A 155 -8.66 5.77 -18.43
C SER A 155 -9.68 6.91 -18.40
N ARG A 156 -10.96 6.63 -18.70
CA ARG A 156 -12.02 7.66 -18.64
C ARG A 156 -12.22 8.23 -17.25
N LEU A 157 -12.08 7.43 -16.20
CA LEU A 157 -12.21 7.91 -14.81
C LEU A 157 -11.02 8.79 -14.43
N LEU A 158 -9.81 8.43 -14.85
CA LEU A 158 -8.59 9.23 -14.62
C LEU A 158 -8.66 10.61 -15.28
N ASP A 159 -9.38 10.75 -16.41
CA ASP A 159 -9.64 12.04 -17.07
C ASP A 159 -10.60 12.96 -16.28
N THR A 160 -11.10 12.52 -15.12
CA THR A 160 -12.03 13.28 -14.28
C THR A 160 -11.52 13.41 -12.85
N ASP A 161 -12.12 14.35 -12.10
CA ASP A 161 -11.84 14.56 -10.67
C ASP A 161 -12.88 13.93 -9.73
N ALA A 162 -13.80 13.09 -10.23
CA ALA A 162 -14.99 12.65 -9.50
C ALA A 162 -14.70 12.04 -8.12
N ASP A 163 -13.62 11.26 -8.02
CA ASP A 163 -13.26 10.53 -6.79
C ASP A 163 -12.09 11.18 -6.04
N VAL A 164 -11.49 12.25 -6.58
CA VAL A 164 -10.29 12.88 -6.01
C VAL A 164 -10.55 13.36 -4.59
N GLN A 165 -11.70 14.01 -4.37
CA GLN A 165 -12.04 14.54 -3.06
C GLN A 165 -12.32 13.42 -2.05
N ASP A 166 -12.99 12.33 -2.46
CA ASP A 166 -13.24 11.16 -1.59
C ASP A 166 -11.94 10.54 -1.10
N ILE A 167 -10.96 10.32 -2.00
CA ILE A 167 -9.66 9.76 -1.62
C ILE A 167 -8.93 10.66 -0.63
N ARG A 168 -8.95 11.98 -0.86
CA ARG A 168 -8.34 12.96 0.06
C ARG A 168 -9.03 12.97 1.43
N ASP A 169 -10.35 12.91 1.45
CA ASP A 169 -11.13 12.91 2.69
C ASP A 169 -10.90 11.64 3.50
N ARG A 170 -10.75 10.49 2.84
CA ARG A 170 -10.42 9.21 3.49
C ARG A 170 -9.02 9.19 4.07
N ASP A 171 -8.01 9.71 3.35
CA ASP A 171 -6.65 9.91 3.89
C ASP A 171 -6.70 10.85 5.12
N ALA A 172 -7.34 12.01 4.98
CA ALA A 172 -7.47 12.99 6.06
C ALA A 172 -8.23 12.41 7.27
N HIS A 173 -9.21 11.53 7.04
CA HIS A 173 -9.92 10.83 8.10
C HIS A 173 -8.99 9.90 8.89
N SER A 174 -8.16 9.08 8.21
CA SER A 174 -7.17 8.24 8.87
C SER A 174 -6.22 9.05 9.75
N ARG A 175 -5.77 10.23 9.29
CA ARG A 175 -4.94 11.13 10.11
C ARG A 175 -5.68 11.67 11.33
N LYS A 176 -6.96 12.05 11.19
CA LYS A 176 -7.81 12.49 12.31
C LYS A 176 -8.02 11.40 13.35
N MET A 177 -7.98 10.13 12.95
CA MET A 177 -8.00 8.98 13.86
C MET A 177 -6.66 8.77 14.61
N GLY A 178 -5.64 9.59 14.35
CA GLY A 178 -4.33 9.50 14.99
C GLY A 178 -3.33 8.59 14.27
N ILE A 179 -3.63 8.16 13.05
CA ILE A 179 -2.69 7.36 12.25
C ILE A 179 -1.64 8.29 11.67
N THR A 180 -0.38 8.08 12.07
CA THR A 180 0.75 8.93 11.69
C THR A 180 1.82 8.18 10.88
N SER A 181 1.66 6.87 10.68
CA SER A 181 2.59 6.04 9.92
C SER A 181 1.87 4.89 9.21
N VAL A 182 2.50 4.39 8.14
CA VAL A 182 2.00 3.26 7.36
C VAL A 182 3.10 2.21 7.13
N PRO A 183 2.76 0.92 7.08
CA PRO A 183 1.40 0.39 7.16
C PRO A 183 0.87 0.47 8.59
N THR A 184 -0.41 0.76 8.75
CA THR A 184 -1.11 0.57 10.02
C THR A 184 -2.31 -0.31 9.74
N PHE A 185 -2.53 -1.30 10.59
CA PHE A 185 -3.61 -2.26 10.46
C PHE A 185 -4.58 -2.08 11.64
N ILE A 186 -5.88 -2.02 11.38
CA ILE A 186 -6.92 -1.98 12.42
C ILE A 186 -7.68 -3.31 12.40
N VAL A 187 -7.50 -4.10 13.46
CA VAL A 187 -8.18 -5.38 13.64
C VAL A 187 -9.52 -5.15 14.32
N ALA A 188 -10.60 -5.68 13.72
CA ALA A 188 -11.96 -5.61 14.24
C ALA A 188 -12.45 -4.18 14.56
N GLY A 189 -11.93 -3.17 13.85
CA GLY A 189 -12.23 -1.76 14.08
C GLY A 189 -11.77 -1.21 15.44
N ARG A 190 -10.93 -1.95 16.19
CA ARG A 190 -10.60 -1.63 17.59
C ARG A 190 -9.10 -1.61 17.88
N HIS A 191 -8.34 -2.56 17.34
CA HIS A 191 -6.94 -2.75 17.71
C HIS A 191 -6.01 -2.29 16.60
N ALA A 192 -5.26 -1.21 16.85
CA ALA A 192 -4.25 -0.73 15.94
C ALA A 192 -2.94 -1.52 16.09
N VAL A 193 -2.42 -2.00 14.96
CA VAL A 193 -1.15 -2.70 14.84
C VAL A 193 -0.29 -1.89 13.85
N PRO A 194 0.60 -1.00 14.33
CA PRO A 194 1.41 -0.16 13.46
C PRO A 194 2.66 -0.90 12.95
N GLY A 195 3.08 -0.58 11.73
CA GLY A 195 4.31 -1.04 11.12
C GLY A 195 4.25 -2.41 10.46
N ALA A 196 5.34 -2.75 9.76
CA ALA A 196 5.50 -4.03 9.05
C ALA A 196 5.79 -5.17 10.02
N GLN A 197 4.77 -5.62 10.74
CA GLN A 197 4.92 -6.66 11.77
C GLN A 197 5.26 -8.03 11.16
N PRO A 198 6.11 -8.84 11.82
CA PRO A 198 6.53 -10.14 11.29
C PRO A 198 5.36 -11.14 11.24
N PRO A 199 5.45 -12.19 10.40
CA PRO A 199 4.38 -13.19 10.25
C PRO A 199 3.94 -13.84 11.57
N ASP A 200 4.86 -14.04 12.51
CA ASP A 200 4.56 -14.65 13.81
C ASP A 200 3.66 -13.79 14.69
N LEU A 201 3.66 -12.46 14.53
CA LEU A 201 2.69 -11.61 15.21
C LEU A 201 1.29 -11.86 14.65
N TRP A 202 1.15 -11.92 13.33
CA TRP A 202 -0.13 -12.17 12.67
C TRP A 202 -0.73 -13.52 13.05
N LYS A 203 0.09 -14.57 13.17
CA LYS A 203 -0.35 -15.87 13.69
C LYS A 203 -0.88 -15.78 15.11
N LYS A 204 -0.23 -15.00 15.98
CA LYS A 204 -0.72 -14.77 17.35
C LYS A 204 -2.04 -14.01 17.35
N VAL A 205 -2.16 -12.96 16.54
CA VAL A 205 -3.43 -12.21 16.38
C VAL A 205 -4.55 -13.16 15.95
N LEU A 206 -4.34 -13.96 14.91
CA LEU A 206 -5.33 -14.94 14.44
C LEU A 206 -5.70 -15.98 15.51
N ALA A 207 -4.71 -16.46 16.27
CA ALA A 207 -4.95 -17.39 17.37
C ALA A 207 -5.75 -16.77 18.52
N ASP A 208 -5.56 -15.49 18.80
CA ASP A 208 -6.32 -14.78 19.85
C ASP A 208 -7.75 -14.44 19.40
N LEU A 209 -7.96 -14.09 18.13
CA LEU A 209 -9.30 -13.88 17.58
C LEU A 209 -10.17 -15.13 17.71
N ARG A 210 -9.61 -16.34 17.47
CA ARG A 210 -10.30 -17.63 17.63
C ARG A 210 -10.69 -17.98 19.06
N LYS A 211 -10.08 -17.36 20.08
CA LYS A 211 -10.41 -17.58 21.49
C LYS A 211 -11.50 -16.65 22.00
N THR A 212 -11.84 -15.63 21.22
CA THR A 212 -12.79 -14.58 21.60
C THR A 212 -14.21 -14.90 21.11
N ASP A 213 -14.38 -16.03 20.40
CA ASP A 213 -15.66 -16.73 20.14
C ASP A 213 -16.00 -17.71 21.27
#